data_AF-A0A518FRW2-F1
#
_entry.id   AF-A0A518FRW2-F1
#
_cell.length_a   1.000
_cell.length_b   1.000
_cell.length_c   1.000
_cell.angle_alpha   90.00
_cell.angle_beta   90.00
_cell.angle_gamma   90.00
#
_symmetry.space_group_name_H-M   'P 1'
#
loop_
_entity.id
_entity.type
_entity.pdbx_description
1 polymer ?
#
loop_
_entity_poly.entity_id
_entity_poly.type
_entity_poly.pdbx_seq_one_letter_code
_entity_poly.pdbx_strand_id
1 'polypeptide(L)'
;MPNGRPGDHPAVDILVHGISSGFPDDIFETVRDLAQHPKYPLISERVDELLWKYWPSWRNANPDLDEVRRQLQALREELEQAE
;
A
#
# COMPACT_ATOMS: atom_id res chain seq x y z
N MET A 1 -15.65 -9.86 7.19
CA MET A 1 -14.18 -9.94 6.99
C MET A 1 -14.00 -10.24 5.51
N PRO A 2 -13.42 -9.34 4.70
CA PRO A 2 -13.11 -9.70 3.32
C PRO A 2 -11.96 -10.70 3.38
N ASN A 3 -12.29 -11.98 3.34
CA ASN A 3 -11.33 -13.07 3.15
C ASN A 3 -10.90 -13.10 1.68
N GLY A 4 -10.37 -11.98 1.18
CA GLY A 4 -9.86 -11.86 -0.17
C GLY A 4 -8.79 -12.91 -0.39
N ARG A 5 -8.94 -13.67 -1.48
CA ARG A 5 -7.92 -14.65 -1.88
C ARG A 5 -6.60 -13.91 -2.16
N PRO A 6 -5.45 -14.58 -2.04
CA PRO A 6 -4.19 -14.01 -2.50
C PRO A 6 -4.34 -13.57 -3.97
N GLY A 7 -3.96 -12.33 -4.27
CA GLY A 7 -4.14 -11.71 -5.59
C GLY A 7 -5.53 -11.13 -5.84
N ASP A 8 -6.39 -10.99 -4.82
CA ASP A 8 -7.72 -10.34 -4.93
C ASP A 8 -7.64 -8.86 -4.51
N HIS A 9 -6.66 -8.50 -3.67
CA HIS A 9 -6.54 -7.16 -3.12
C HIS A 9 -5.10 -6.81 -2.74
N PRO A 10 -4.46 -5.79 -3.36
CA PRO A 10 -3.04 -5.53 -3.15
C PRO A 10 -2.69 -5.16 -1.70
N ALA A 11 -3.51 -4.38 -1.02
CA ALA A 11 -3.30 -4.10 0.41
C ALA A 11 -3.39 -5.35 1.30
N VAL A 12 -4.38 -6.22 1.08
CA VAL A 12 -4.52 -7.48 1.83
C VAL A 12 -3.37 -8.44 1.50
N ASP A 13 -2.95 -8.49 0.25
CA ASP A 13 -1.80 -9.28 -0.19
C ASP A 13 -0.52 -8.88 0.54
N ILE A 14 -0.27 -7.58 0.67
CA ILE A 14 0.91 -7.04 1.37
C ILE A 14 0.78 -7.24 2.88
N LEU A 15 -0.36 -6.86 3.46
CA LEU A 15 -0.53 -6.75 4.91
C LEU A 15 -0.92 -8.04 5.61
N VAL A 16 -1.70 -8.90 4.94
CA VAL A 16 -2.25 -10.15 5.51
C VAL A 16 -1.48 -11.35 4.98
N HIS A 17 -1.25 -11.42 3.67
CA HIS A 17 -0.59 -12.57 3.05
C HIS A 17 0.94 -12.42 2.96
N GLY A 18 1.48 -11.21 3.18
CA GLY A 18 2.91 -10.94 3.14
C GLY A 18 3.53 -11.18 1.77
N ILE A 19 2.74 -11.10 0.70
CA ILE A 19 3.21 -11.29 -0.68
C ILE A 19 3.30 -9.96 -1.39
N SER A 20 4.36 -9.79 -2.18
CA SER A 20 4.43 -8.67 -3.09
C SER A 20 3.39 -8.86 -4.20
N SER A 21 2.37 -8.00 -4.23
CA SER A 21 1.28 -8.00 -5.22
C SER A 21 1.74 -7.58 -6.63
N GLY A 22 3.03 -7.75 -6.93
CA GLY A 22 3.72 -7.25 -8.12
C GLY A 22 4.39 -5.88 -7.92
N PHE A 23 4.30 -5.30 -6.72
CA PHE A 23 5.02 -4.07 -6.38
C PHE A 23 6.51 -4.36 -6.06
N PRO A 24 7.43 -3.43 -6.31
CA PRO A 24 8.81 -3.58 -5.86
C PRO A 24 8.89 -3.65 -4.33
N ASP A 25 9.94 -4.31 -3.81
CA ASP A 25 10.14 -4.54 -2.38
C ASP A 25 10.11 -3.24 -1.55
N ASP A 26 10.60 -2.11 -2.09
CA ASP A 26 10.60 -0.85 -1.37
C ASP A 26 9.19 -0.32 -1.04
N ILE A 27 8.23 -0.50 -1.97
CA ILE A 27 6.83 -0.13 -1.75
C ILE A 27 6.19 -1.10 -0.76
N PHE A 28 6.48 -2.39 -0.88
CA PHE A 28 6.02 -3.41 0.05
C PHE A 28 6.46 -3.09 1.49
N GLU A 29 7.75 -2.81 1.69
CA GLU A 29 8.32 -2.46 2.99
C GLU A 29 7.73 -1.17 3.54
N THR A 30 7.57 -0.14 2.69
CA THR A 30 6.98 1.14 3.11
C THR A 30 5.53 0.98 3.59
N VAL A 31 4.70 0.23 2.87
CA VAL A 31 3.31 -0.04 3.27
C VAL A 31 3.26 -0.81 4.59
N ARG A 32 4.16 -1.79 4.76
CA ARG A 32 4.26 -2.57 5.99
C ARG A 32 4.75 -1.75 7.17
N ASP A 33 5.64 -0.79 6.95
CA ASP A 33 6.10 0.16 7.97
C ASP A 33 4.96 1.09 8.40
N LEU A 34 4.27 1.70 7.43
CA LEU A 34 3.08 2.53 7.68
C LEU A 34 2.02 1.78 8.47
N ALA A 35 1.77 0.50 8.14
CA ALA A 35 0.77 -0.32 8.82
C ALA A 35 1.10 -0.62 10.29
N GLN A 36 2.36 -0.51 10.71
CA GLN A 36 2.75 -0.65 12.11
C GLN A 36 2.50 0.62 12.92
N HIS A 37 2.24 1.76 12.27
CA HIS A 37 2.00 3.02 12.94
C HIS A 37 0.63 3.00 13.65
N PRO A 38 0.51 3.47 14.92
CA PRO A 38 -0.75 3.42 15.67
C PRO A 38 -1.87 4.24 15.01
N LYS A 39 -1.52 5.24 14.21
CA LYS A 39 -2.45 6.09 13.46
C LYS A 39 -2.69 5.62 12.02
N TYR A 40 -2.14 4.47 11.60
CA TYR A 40 -2.40 3.88 10.29
C TYR A 40 -3.89 3.81 9.91
N PRO A 41 -4.84 3.49 10.82
CA PRO A 41 -6.26 3.49 10.47
C PRO A 41 -6.76 4.79 9.83
N LEU A 42 -6.13 5.94 10.13
CA LEU A 42 -6.47 7.25 9.55
C LEU A 42 -6.11 7.36 8.07
N ILE A 43 -5.07 6.66 7.62
CA ILE A 43 -4.59 6.69 6.23
C ILE A 43 -4.86 5.37 5.49
N SER A 44 -5.34 4.34 6.18
CA SER A 44 -5.47 2.98 5.67
C SER A 44 -6.28 2.90 4.37
N GLU A 45 -7.41 3.62 4.29
CA GLU A 45 -8.24 3.71 3.08
C GLU A 45 -7.49 4.38 1.92
N ARG A 46 -6.70 5.44 2.18
CA ARG A 46 -5.91 6.12 1.14
C ARG A 46 -4.77 5.25 0.63
N VAL A 47 -4.12 4.48 1.52
CA VAL A 47 -3.10 3.50 1.14
C VAL A 47 -3.73 2.40 0.28
N ASP A 48 -4.91 1.93 0.66
CA ASP A 48 -5.68 0.92 -0.05
C ASP A 48 -6.03 1.38 -1.49
N GLU A 49 -6.61 2.57 -1.62
CA GLU A 49 -6.94 3.18 -2.91
C GLU A 49 -5.71 3.42 -3.78
N LEU A 50 -4.60 3.87 -3.17
CA LEU A 50 -3.33 4.08 -3.88
C LEU A 50 -2.81 2.76 -4.45
N LEU A 51 -2.74 1.71 -3.63
CA LEU A 51 -2.27 0.40 -4.07
C LEU A 51 -3.19 -0.20 -5.14
N TRP A 52 -4.50 -0.03 -4.99
CA TRP A 52 -5.48 -0.49 -5.99
C TRP A 52 -5.31 0.25 -7.33
N LYS A 53 -5.15 1.57 -7.29
CA LYS A 53 -5.01 2.42 -8.48
C LYS A 53 -3.77 2.08 -9.29
N TYR A 54 -2.65 1.79 -8.63
CA TYR A 54 -1.36 1.52 -9.25
C TYR A 54 -0.99 0.04 -9.29
N TRP A 55 -1.94 -0.86 -9.05
CA TRP A 55 -1.66 -2.28 -8.97
C TRP A 55 -1.16 -2.85 -10.32
N PRO A 56 0.11 -3.29 -10.42
CA PRO A 56 0.69 -3.75 -11.67
C PRO A 56 0.01 -5.01 -12.24
N SER A 57 -0.44 -5.91 -11.36
CA SER A 57 -1.02 -7.20 -11.76
C SER A 57 -2.39 -7.06 -12.42
N TRP A 58 -3.12 -5.97 -12.18
CA TRP A 58 -4.47 -5.78 -12.73
C TRP A 58 -4.51 -4.96 -14.02
N ARG A 59 -3.59 -4.01 -14.21
CA ARG A 59 -3.66 -3.08 -15.34
C ARG A 59 -2.82 -3.42 -16.57
N ASN A 60 -1.95 -4.44 -16.52
CA ASN A 60 -1.05 -4.76 -17.64
C ASN A 60 -0.31 -3.52 -18.18
N ALA A 61 -0.09 -2.55 -17.30
CA ALA A 61 0.45 -1.23 -17.55
C ALA A 61 1.60 -1.03 -16.56
N ASN A 62 2.68 -0.36 -16.98
CA ASN A 62 3.72 0.08 -16.06
C ASN A 62 3.13 1.15 -15.16
N PRO A 63 2.84 0.85 -13.87
CA PRO A 63 2.38 1.88 -12.96
C PRO A 63 3.53 2.87 -12.72
N ASP A 64 3.17 4.14 -12.51
CA ASP A 64 4.16 5.15 -12.15
C ASP A 64 4.60 4.94 -10.69
N LEU A 65 5.63 4.12 -10.51
CA LEU A 65 6.12 3.70 -9.19
C LEU A 65 6.70 4.88 -8.40
N ASP A 66 7.26 5.87 -9.09
CA ASP A 66 7.76 7.10 -8.47
C ASP A 66 6.62 7.91 -7.83
N GLU A 67 5.46 8.00 -8.48
CA GLU A 67 4.28 8.61 -7.90
C GLU A 67 3.74 7.83 -6.70
N VAL A 68 3.75 6.48 -6.75
CA VAL A 68 3.36 5.65 -5.59
C VAL A 68 4.28 5.94 -4.40
N ARG A 69 5.60 5.99 -4.62
CA ARG A 69 6.59 6.32 -3.58
C ARG A 69 6.35 7.70 -2.99
N ARG A 70 6.12 8.72 -3.83
CA ARG A 70 5.82 10.09 -3.37
C ARG A 70 4.57 10.14 -2.51
N GLN A 71 3.50 9.46 -2.91
CA GLN A 71 2.26 9.46 -2.13
C GLN A 71 2.40 8.69 -0.82
N LEU A 72 3.12 7.56 -0.80
CA LEU A 72 3.41 6.84 0.45
C LEU A 72 4.27 7.67 1.41
N GLN A 73 5.25 8.42 0.88
CA GLN A 73 6.03 9.36 1.70
C GLN A 73 5.17 10.48 2.27
N ALA A 74 4.29 11.09 1.47
CA ALA A 74 3.38 12.12 1.97
C ALA A 74 2.46 11.58 3.08
N LEU A 75 1.93 10.37 2.92
CA LEU A 75 1.11 9.71 3.94
C LEU A 75 1.91 9.43 5.23
N ARG A 76 3.19 9.07 5.10
CA ARG A 76 4.10 8.93 6.24
C ARG A 76 4.29 10.25 6.99
N GLU A 77 4.60 11.31 6.25
CA GLU A 77 4.76 12.65 6.84
C GLU A 77 3.47 13.12 7.53
N GLU A 78 2.29 12.86 6.95
CA GLU A 78 1.01 13.14 7.58
C GLU A 78 0.83 12.40 8.92
N LEU A 79 1.28 11.14 9.01
CA LEU A 79 1.23 10.38 10.26
C LEU A 79 2.18 10.93 11.33
N GLU A 80 3.38 11.36 10.92
CA GLU A 80 4.39 11.96 11.81
C GLU A 80 3.96 13.36 12.29
N GLN A 81 3.31 14.15 11.45
CA GLN A 81 2.78 15.48 11.81
C GLN A 81 1.50 15.43 12.65
N ALA A 82 0.80 14.29 12.65
CA ALA A 82 -0.40 14.10 13.48
C ALA A 82 -0.07 13.79 14.95
N GLU A 83 1.21 13.72 15.34
CA GLU A 83 1.74 13.48 16.70
C GLU A 83 1.98 14.77 17.49
#